data_AF-A0A970EZH2-F1
#
_entry.id   AF-A0A970EZH2-F1
#
_cell.length_a   1.000
_cell.length_b   1.000
_cell.length_c   1.000
_cell.angle_alpha   90.00
_cell.angle_beta   90.00
_cell.angle_gamma   90.00
#
_symmetry.space_group_name_H-M   'P 1'
#
loop_
_entity.id
_entity.type
_entity.pdbx_description
1 polymer ?
#
loop_
_entity_poly.entity_id
_entity_poly.type
_entity_poly.pdbx_seq_one_letter_code
_entity_poly.pdbx_strand_id
1 'polypeptide(L)'
;MKLRKILYVLVMIVLIYGSYQYIEYKNSTQYKLKEIGYSKEEITIIMNNLHEDSINYLLENEYNDQIASLIKEKYFIEDKLEAYLKYHAENKDKSLSDVVSIVNAGADKEFYTNIQKTDYSKGNLILVNKFHKLEEDYVVEDLVPVSLQYAYDGHYIKKEVLENFIDLWHDAKENGFTIIINSSYRDYEYQEQLYENYSRVHGRTEADTFSAKPGHSEHQTGLAIDVAAYGSNIDDF
;
A
#
# COMPACT_ATOMS: atom_id res chain seq x y z
N MET A 1 -13.50 -39.91 -61.65
CA MET A 1 -14.24 -40.29 -60.41
C MET A 1 -13.37 -40.26 -59.13
N LYS A 2 -12.10 -40.69 -59.16
CA LYS A 2 -11.20 -40.68 -57.98
C LYS A 2 -10.88 -39.27 -57.42
N LEU A 3 -10.61 -38.30 -58.29
CA LEU A 3 -10.25 -36.92 -57.89
C LEU A 3 -11.37 -36.22 -57.09
N ARG A 4 -12.63 -36.42 -57.50
CA ARG A 4 -13.81 -35.86 -56.84
C ARG A 4 -13.98 -36.41 -55.41
N LYS A 5 -13.75 -37.72 -55.21
CA LYS A 5 -13.78 -38.36 -53.89
C LYS A 5 -12.65 -37.83 -52.97
N ILE A 6 -11.45 -37.63 -53.51
CA ILE A 6 -10.32 -37.04 -52.77
C ILE A 6 -10.66 -35.61 -52.34
N LEU A 7 -11.27 -34.81 -53.22
CA LEU A 7 -11.70 -33.45 -52.89
C LEU A 7 -12.76 -33.43 -51.78
N TYR A 8 -13.75 -34.32 -51.81
CA TYR A 8 -14.74 -34.44 -50.73
C TYR A 8 -14.10 -34.80 -49.38
N VAL A 9 -13.14 -35.73 -49.38
CA VAL A 9 -12.41 -36.10 -48.15
C VAL A 9 -11.60 -34.92 -47.62
N LEU A 10 -10.91 -34.17 -48.48
CA LEU A 10 -10.16 -32.96 -48.09
C LEU A 10 -11.09 -31.88 -47.50
N VAL A 11 -12.24 -31.63 -48.11
CA VAL A 11 -13.23 -30.67 -47.57
C VAL A 11 -13.73 -31.11 -46.20
N MET A 12 -14.04 -32.40 -46.01
CA MET A 12 -14.45 -32.95 -44.71
C MET A 12 -13.37 -32.78 -43.64
N ILE A 13 -12.09 -33.01 -43.98
CA ILE A 13 -10.97 -32.81 -43.05
C ILE A 13 -10.87 -31.34 -42.63
N VAL A 14 -10.97 -30.39 -43.58
CA VAL A 14 -10.95 -28.95 -43.28
C VAL A 14 -12.12 -28.55 -42.38
N LEU A 15 -13.32 -29.07 -42.64
CA LEU A 15 -14.51 -28.81 -41.80
C LEU A 15 -14.36 -29.38 -40.39
N ILE A 16 -13.84 -30.61 -40.26
CA ILE A 16 -13.60 -31.24 -38.95
C ILE A 16 -12.54 -30.45 -38.18
N TYR A 17 -11.42 -30.11 -38.83
CA TYR A 17 -10.36 -29.30 -38.21
C TYR A 17 -10.87 -27.93 -37.80
N GLY A 18 -11.62 -27.24 -38.67
CA GLY A 18 -12.24 -25.95 -38.35
C GLY A 18 -13.23 -26.03 -37.19
N SER A 19 -14.05 -27.09 -37.15
CA SER A 19 -14.98 -27.33 -36.03
C SER A 19 -14.24 -27.59 -34.73
N TYR A 20 -13.16 -28.37 -34.78
CA TYR A 20 -12.29 -28.62 -33.63
C TYR A 20 -11.65 -27.32 -33.11
N GLN A 21 -11.02 -26.53 -33.99
CA GLN A 21 -10.44 -25.23 -33.63
C GLN A 21 -11.48 -24.26 -33.05
N TYR A 22 -12.70 -24.28 -33.56
CA TYR A 22 -13.79 -23.45 -33.04
C TYR A 22 -14.24 -23.87 -31.63
N ILE A 23 -14.31 -25.18 -31.37
CA ILE A 23 -14.62 -25.71 -30.03
C ILE A 23 -13.51 -25.33 -29.04
N GLU A 24 -12.25 -25.52 -29.42
CA GLU A 24 -11.08 -25.11 -28.62
C GLU A 24 -11.12 -23.60 -28.33
N TYR A 25 -11.40 -22.77 -29.33
CA TYR A 25 -11.55 -21.33 -29.14
C TYR A 25 -12.68 -20.98 -28.17
N LYS A 26 -13.86 -21.61 -28.29
CA LYS A 26 -14.97 -21.40 -27.35
C LYS A 26 -14.65 -21.82 -25.91
N ASN A 27 -13.77 -22.79 -25.74
CA ASN A 27 -13.32 -23.23 -24.42
C ASN A 27 -12.17 -22.38 -23.87
N SER A 28 -11.56 -21.51 -24.69
CA SER A 28 -10.44 -20.67 -24.28
C SER A 28 -10.84 -19.60 -23.26
N THR A 29 -9.89 -19.26 -22.39
CA THR A 29 -10.00 -18.15 -21.43
C THR A 29 -10.33 -16.83 -22.11
N GLN A 30 -9.72 -16.56 -23.28
CA GLN A 30 -10.00 -15.37 -24.08
C GLN A 30 -11.47 -15.29 -24.49
N TYR A 31 -12.06 -16.39 -24.95
CA TYR A 31 -13.48 -16.40 -25.33
C TYR A 31 -14.37 -16.16 -24.11
N LYS A 32 -14.08 -16.78 -22.98
CA LYS A 32 -14.86 -16.61 -21.74
C LYS A 32 -14.81 -15.16 -21.23
N LEU A 33 -13.62 -14.53 -21.19
CA LEU A 33 -13.49 -13.11 -20.84
C LEU A 33 -14.26 -12.20 -21.81
N LYS A 34 -14.25 -12.54 -23.11
CA LYS A 34 -15.03 -11.81 -24.11
C LYS A 34 -16.54 -11.90 -23.85
N GLU A 35 -17.05 -13.07 -23.48
CA GLU A 35 -18.47 -13.25 -23.17
C GLU A 35 -18.91 -12.47 -21.92
N ILE A 36 -17.99 -12.24 -20.97
CA ILE A 36 -18.23 -11.38 -19.80
C ILE A 36 -18.35 -9.90 -20.19
N GLY A 37 -17.64 -9.48 -21.25
CA GLY A 37 -17.72 -8.12 -21.79
C GLY A 37 -16.38 -7.43 -22.01
N TYR A 38 -15.26 -8.07 -21.64
CA TYR A 38 -13.94 -7.49 -21.84
C TYR A 38 -13.61 -7.33 -23.34
N SER A 39 -13.14 -6.15 -23.71
CA SER A 39 -12.60 -5.81 -25.03
C SER A 39 -11.33 -6.61 -25.34
N LYS A 40 -10.94 -6.62 -26.61
CA LYS A 40 -9.72 -7.32 -27.04
C LYS A 40 -8.46 -6.75 -26.37
N GLU A 41 -8.43 -5.43 -26.18
CA GLU A 41 -7.36 -4.70 -25.53
C GLU A 41 -7.29 -5.06 -24.04
N GLU A 42 -8.42 -5.07 -23.32
CA GLU A 42 -8.49 -5.48 -21.92
C GLU A 42 -8.07 -6.94 -21.72
N ILE A 43 -8.55 -7.85 -22.56
CA ILE A 43 -8.17 -9.27 -22.51
C ILE A 43 -6.66 -9.43 -22.69
N THR A 44 -6.07 -8.67 -23.60
CA THR A 44 -4.61 -8.70 -23.82
C THR A 44 -3.86 -8.25 -22.57
N ILE A 45 -4.35 -7.21 -21.89
CA ILE A 45 -3.75 -6.73 -20.63
C ILE A 45 -3.91 -7.79 -19.53
N ILE A 46 -5.10 -8.34 -19.35
CA ILE A 46 -5.40 -9.38 -18.37
C ILE A 46 -4.48 -10.59 -18.57
N MET A 47 -4.47 -11.16 -19.77
CA MET A 47 -3.71 -12.39 -20.05
C MET A 47 -2.19 -12.21 -20.00
N ASN A 48 -1.68 -10.99 -20.21
CA ASN A 48 -0.24 -10.72 -20.17
C ASN A 48 0.27 -10.42 -18.75
N ASN A 49 -0.60 -10.08 -17.81
CA ASN A 49 -0.20 -9.57 -16.50
C ASN A 49 -0.78 -10.36 -15.31
N LEU A 50 -1.79 -11.20 -15.53
CA LEU A 50 -2.42 -11.99 -14.47
C LEU A 50 -2.15 -13.49 -14.67
N HIS A 51 -1.95 -14.19 -13.57
CA HIS A 51 -1.89 -15.64 -13.49
C HIS A 51 -3.29 -16.26 -13.50
N GLU A 52 -3.33 -17.59 -13.67
CA GLU A 52 -4.55 -18.36 -13.86
C GLU A 52 -5.56 -18.16 -12.71
N ASP A 53 -5.12 -18.09 -11.46
CA ASP A 53 -5.99 -17.91 -10.30
C ASP A 53 -6.72 -16.56 -10.33
N SER A 54 -6.01 -15.48 -10.60
CA SER A 54 -6.58 -14.15 -10.76
C SER A 54 -7.52 -14.06 -11.95
N ILE A 55 -7.20 -14.74 -13.06
CA ILE A 55 -8.08 -14.78 -14.22
C ILE A 55 -9.35 -15.59 -13.90
N ASN A 56 -9.24 -16.71 -13.20
CA ASN A 56 -10.39 -17.50 -12.77
C ASN A 56 -11.31 -16.68 -11.86
N TYR A 57 -10.75 -15.89 -10.95
CA TYR A 57 -11.53 -14.92 -10.18
C TYR A 57 -12.30 -13.97 -11.09
N LEU A 58 -11.68 -13.41 -12.14
CA LEU A 58 -12.39 -12.55 -13.11
C LEU A 58 -13.45 -13.30 -13.92
N LEU A 59 -13.24 -14.60 -14.19
CA LEU A 59 -14.21 -15.44 -14.91
C LEU A 59 -15.46 -15.77 -14.09
N GLU A 60 -15.35 -15.73 -12.76
CA GLU A 60 -16.43 -16.01 -11.81
C GLU A 60 -17.21 -14.75 -11.40
N ASN A 61 -16.76 -13.58 -11.83
CA ASN A 61 -17.33 -12.28 -11.47
C ASN A 61 -17.86 -11.51 -12.70
N GLU A 62 -18.69 -10.49 -12.44
CA GLU A 62 -19.20 -9.60 -13.48
C GLU A 62 -18.09 -8.72 -14.09
N TYR A 63 -18.35 -8.17 -15.29
CA TYR A 63 -17.44 -7.24 -15.95
C TYR A 63 -17.08 -6.06 -15.04
N ASN A 64 -15.78 -5.74 -14.96
CA ASN A 64 -15.28 -4.59 -14.25
C ASN A 64 -14.41 -3.72 -15.18
N ASP A 65 -14.88 -2.50 -15.43
CA ASP A 65 -14.29 -1.55 -16.38
C ASP A 65 -12.96 -0.93 -15.89
N GLN A 66 -12.57 -1.17 -14.64
CA GLN A 66 -11.33 -0.66 -14.07
C GLN A 66 -10.18 -1.66 -14.15
N ILE A 67 -10.42 -2.94 -14.44
CA ILE A 67 -9.39 -4.00 -14.37
C ILE A 67 -8.13 -3.65 -15.16
N ALA A 68 -8.30 -3.25 -16.43
CA ALA A 68 -7.17 -2.96 -17.30
C ALA A 68 -6.39 -1.70 -16.87
N SER A 69 -7.05 -0.76 -16.18
CA SER A 69 -6.40 0.43 -15.60
C SER A 69 -5.69 0.07 -14.30
N LEU A 70 -6.34 -0.72 -13.43
CA LEU A 70 -5.82 -1.16 -12.15
C LEU A 70 -4.54 -2.01 -12.31
N ILE A 71 -4.50 -2.93 -13.27
CA ILE A 71 -3.31 -3.75 -13.58
C ILE A 71 -2.11 -2.86 -13.97
N LYS A 72 -2.36 -1.68 -14.53
CA LYS A 72 -1.30 -0.74 -14.95
C LYS A 72 -0.88 0.23 -13.84
N GLU A 73 -1.57 0.25 -12.71
CA GLU A 73 -1.23 1.13 -11.61
C GLU A 73 0.15 0.81 -11.05
N LYS A 74 0.84 1.87 -10.62
CA LYS A 74 2.15 1.71 -9.98
C LYS A 74 1.97 0.95 -8.67
N TYR A 75 2.82 -0.05 -8.44
CA TYR A 75 2.78 -0.91 -7.25
C TYR A 75 1.54 -1.81 -7.15
N PHE A 76 0.86 -2.10 -8.28
CA PHE A 76 -0.13 -3.18 -8.34
C PHE A 76 0.50 -4.51 -7.88
N ILE A 77 -0.15 -5.19 -6.93
CA ILE A 77 0.22 -6.51 -6.45
C ILE A 77 -0.92 -7.46 -6.79
N GLU A 78 -0.66 -8.43 -7.66
CA GLU A 78 -1.68 -9.35 -8.17
C GLU A 78 -2.43 -10.09 -7.06
N ASP A 79 -1.73 -10.57 -6.02
CA ASP A 79 -2.35 -11.26 -4.88
C ASP A 79 -3.40 -10.41 -4.14
N LYS A 80 -3.41 -9.09 -4.37
CA LYS A 80 -4.36 -8.15 -3.80
C LYS A 80 -5.47 -7.73 -4.77
N LEU A 81 -5.56 -8.33 -5.97
CA LEU A 81 -6.54 -7.99 -7.01
C LEU A 81 -7.96 -7.94 -6.47
N GLU A 82 -8.42 -9.01 -5.82
CA GLU A 82 -9.75 -9.07 -5.22
C GLU A 82 -9.98 -7.93 -4.21
N ALA A 83 -8.99 -7.67 -3.36
CA ALA A 83 -9.09 -6.62 -2.35
C ALA A 83 -9.19 -5.22 -2.97
N TYR A 84 -8.42 -4.94 -4.04
CA TYR A 84 -8.53 -3.68 -4.78
C TYR A 84 -9.92 -3.49 -5.37
N LEU A 85 -10.46 -4.52 -6.03
CA LEU A 85 -11.75 -4.44 -6.70
C LEU A 85 -12.90 -4.25 -5.71
N LYS A 86 -12.86 -5.00 -4.60
CA LYS A 86 -13.83 -4.85 -3.52
C LYS A 86 -13.76 -3.45 -2.91
N TYR A 87 -12.56 -2.98 -2.57
CA TYR A 87 -12.39 -1.66 -1.96
C TYR A 87 -12.84 -0.53 -2.89
N HIS A 88 -12.49 -0.59 -4.18
CA HIS A 88 -12.94 0.40 -5.17
C HIS A 88 -14.46 0.37 -5.37
N ALA A 89 -15.09 -0.80 -5.37
CA ALA A 89 -16.55 -0.91 -5.52
C ALA A 89 -17.31 -0.19 -4.39
N GLU A 90 -16.74 -0.21 -3.18
CA GLU A 90 -17.26 0.47 -1.98
C GLU A 90 -16.84 1.95 -1.91
N ASN A 91 -15.80 2.38 -2.65
CA ASN A 91 -15.19 3.72 -2.58
C ASN A 91 -14.95 4.32 -3.98
N LYS A 92 -16.03 4.47 -4.76
CA LYS A 92 -15.98 4.91 -6.18
C LYS A 92 -15.44 6.32 -6.40
N ASP A 93 -15.33 7.13 -5.35
CA ASP A 93 -14.76 8.48 -5.38
C ASP A 93 -13.22 8.47 -5.34
N LYS A 94 -12.60 7.35 -4.96
CA LYS A 94 -11.14 7.23 -4.87
C LYS A 94 -10.51 6.92 -6.23
N SER A 95 -9.34 7.50 -6.47
CA SER A 95 -8.55 7.13 -7.64
C SER A 95 -8.04 5.69 -7.51
N LEU A 96 -7.74 5.03 -8.63
CA LEU A 96 -7.15 3.68 -8.60
C LEU A 96 -5.78 3.66 -7.91
N SER A 97 -5.00 4.73 -8.06
CA SER A 97 -3.74 4.91 -7.31
C SER A 97 -3.96 4.95 -5.80
N ASP A 98 -5.03 5.62 -5.33
CA ASP A 98 -5.38 5.63 -3.90
C ASP A 98 -5.82 4.25 -3.43
N VAL A 99 -6.66 3.56 -4.23
CA VAL A 99 -7.11 2.18 -3.94
C VAL A 99 -5.90 1.26 -3.77
N VAL A 100 -4.97 1.28 -4.72
CA VAL A 100 -3.74 0.46 -4.66
C VAL A 100 -2.93 0.81 -3.42
N SER A 101 -2.72 2.09 -3.14
CA SER A 101 -1.94 2.55 -1.98
C SER A 101 -2.57 2.12 -0.65
N ILE A 102 -3.88 2.31 -0.50
CA ILE A 102 -4.63 2.00 0.73
C ILE A 102 -4.62 0.49 1.00
N VAL A 103 -4.97 -0.32 0.00
CA VAL A 103 -5.01 -1.79 0.14
C VAL A 103 -3.59 -2.36 0.28
N ASN A 104 -2.58 -1.72 -0.34
CA ASN A 104 -1.18 -2.09 -0.12
C ASN A 104 -0.73 -1.87 1.32
N ALA A 105 -1.13 -0.74 1.91
CA ALA A 105 -0.84 -0.40 3.30
C ALA A 105 -1.70 -1.17 4.33
N GLY A 106 -2.73 -1.91 3.87
CA GLY A 106 -3.71 -2.59 4.73
C GLY A 106 -4.76 -1.64 5.32
N ALA A 107 -4.79 -0.38 4.88
CA ALA A 107 -5.68 0.67 5.37
C ALA A 107 -7.13 0.56 4.85
N ASP A 108 -7.44 -0.51 4.12
CA ASP A 108 -8.80 -0.93 3.78
C ASP A 108 -9.51 -1.68 4.92
N LYS A 109 -8.80 -1.93 6.04
CA LYS A 109 -9.34 -2.59 7.24
C LYS A 109 -9.54 -1.60 8.39
N GLU A 110 -10.34 -2.00 9.38
CA GLU A 110 -10.49 -1.23 10.61
C GLU A 110 -9.14 -1.12 11.34
N PHE A 111 -8.85 0.04 11.91
CA PHE A 111 -7.58 0.29 12.59
C PHE A 111 -7.32 -0.72 13.73
N TYR A 112 -6.05 -1.12 13.85
CA TYR A 112 -5.59 -2.09 14.86
C TYR A 112 -6.26 -3.46 14.75
N THR A 113 -6.83 -3.79 13.60
CA THR A 113 -7.18 -5.16 13.22
C THR A 113 -6.11 -5.72 12.28
N ASN A 114 -6.02 -7.05 12.17
CA ASN A 114 -5.04 -7.71 11.29
C ASN A 114 -3.59 -7.23 11.48
N ILE A 115 -3.18 -6.99 12.73
CA ILE A 115 -1.85 -6.48 13.06
C ILE A 115 -0.80 -7.52 12.68
N GLN A 116 0.20 -7.06 11.94
CA GLN A 116 1.37 -7.83 11.55
C GLN A 116 2.60 -7.29 12.27
N LYS A 117 3.56 -8.17 12.51
CA LYS A 117 4.90 -7.75 12.92
C LYS A 117 5.58 -7.02 11.77
N THR A 118 6.21 -5.90 12.09
CA THR A 118 6.97 -5.11 11.12
C THR A 118 8.23 -5.86 10.63
N ASP A 119 8.54 -5.74 9.34
CA ASP A 119 9.77 -6.29 8.76
C ASP A 119 10.97 -5.35 9.00
N TYR A 120 11.78 -5.70 10.00
CA TYR A 120 12.95 -4.90 10.38
C TYR A 120 14.06 -4.92 9.32
N SER A 121 14.05 -5.85 8.37
CA SER A 121 15.06 -5.92 7.30
C SER A 121 14.97 -4.75 6.30
N LYS A 122 13.90 -3.96 6.37
CA LYS A 122 13.66 -2.81 5.49
C LYS A 122 14.47 -1.57 5.85
N GLY A 123 15.19 -1.55 6.98
CA GLY A 123 16.03 -0.43 7.38
C GLY A 123 15.23 0.88 7.47
N ASN A 124 15.65 1.92 6.74
CA ASN A 124 14.95 3.21 6.73
C ASN A 124 13.59 3.18 6.00
N LEU A 125 13.28 2.09 5.29
CA LEU A 125 11.97 1.86 4.65
C LEU A 125 11.05 0.98 5.50
N ILE A 126 11.33 0.87 6.80
CA ILE A 126 10.50 0.16 7.76
C ILE A 126 9.07 0.75 7.78
N LEU A 127 8.05 -0.10 7.66
CA LEU A 127 6.66 0.32 7.70
C LEU A 127 6.12 0.15 9.12
N VAL A 128 5.87 1.26 9.81
CA VAL A 128 5.23 1.26 11.14
C VAL A 128 3.94 2.06 11.05
N ASN A 129 2.82 1.39 11.26
CA ASN A 129 1.51 2.03 11.18
C ASN A 129 0.49 1.23 12.00
N LYS A 130 -0.79 1.57 11.93
CA LYS A 130 -1.87 0.89 12.70
C LYS A 130 -2.02 -0.61 12.40
N PHE A 131 -1.36 -1.12 11.36
CA PHE A 131 -1.38 -2.51 10.91
C PHE A 131 -0.01 -3.20 11.04
N HIS A 132 1.07 -2.45 11.20
CA HIS A 132 2.44 -2.98 11.31
C HIS A 132 3.06 -2.50 12.63
N LYS A 133 3.28 -3.45 13.52
CA LYS A 133 3.72 -3.21 14.90
C LYS A 133 5.22 -3.50 15.07
N LEU A 134 5.90 -2.63 15.80
CA LEU A 134 7.20 -2.88 16.43
C LEU A 134 6.97 -3.65 17.74
N GLU A 135 7.78 -4.68 17.96
CA GLU A 135 7.83 -5.36 19.24
C GLU A 135 8.31 -4.42 20.36
N GLU A 136 7.94 -4.74 21.59
CA GLU A 136 8.30 -3.95 22.78
C GLU A 136 9.82 -3.87 23.00
N ASP A 137 10.56 -4.90 22.60
CA ASP A 137 12.01 -4.99 22.71
C ASP A 137 12.76 -4.47 21.46
N TYR A 138 12.08 -3.76 20.57
CA TYR A 138 12.72 -3.16 19.39
C TYR A 138 13.80 -2.15 19.79
N VAL A 139 15.03 -2.38 19.34
CA VAL A 139 16.18 -1.53 19.63
C VAL A 139 16.49 -0.63 18.43
N VAL A 140 16.66 0.66 18.71
CA VAL A 140 17.12 1.64 17.72
C VAL A 140 18.63 1.84 17.87
N GLU A 141 19.36 1.54 16.80
CA GLU A 141 20.80 1.83 16.71
C GLU A 141 21.06 3.28 16.29
N ASP A 142 22.26 3.78 16.58
CA ASP A 142 22.75 5.10 16.18
C ASP A 142 21.90 6.31 16.63
N LEU A 143 21.22 6.19 17.77
CA LEU A 143 20.58 7.34 18.43
C LEU A 143 21.65 8.32 18.98
N VAL A 144 21.49 9.59 18.65
CA VAL A 144 22.34 10.69 19.12
C VAL A 144 21.49 11.79 19.75
N PRO A 145 22.00 12.50 20.77
CA PRO A 145 21.29 13.64 21.36
C PRO A 145 21.22 14.79 20.36
N VAL A 146 20.12 15.53 20.39
CA VAL A 146 19.93 16.74 19.59
C VAL A 146 20.42 17.97 20.36
N SER A 147 21.19 18.83 19.70
CA SER A 147 21.68 20.09 20.28
C SER A 147 20.52 21.06 20.58
N LEU A 148 20.67 21.86 21.63
CA LEU A 148 19.73 22.94 21.99
C LEU A 148 19.57 24.02 20.91
N GLN A 149 20.43 24.01 19.90
CA GLN A 149 20.26 24.84 18.71
C GLN A 149 19.05 24.41 17.85
N TYR A 150 18.70 23.13 17.92
CA TYR A 150 17.73 22.48 17.02
C TYR A 150 16.48 21.99 17.75
N ALA A 151 16.53 21.79 19.07
CA ALA A 151 15.42 21.28 19.87
C ALA A 151 15.52 21.80 21.32
N TYR A 152 14.49 21.53 22.13
CA TYR A 152 14.63 21.61 23.58
C TYR A 152 15.48 20.45 24.13
N ASP A 153 15.70 20.39 25.44
CA ASP A 153 16.48 19.31 26.04
C ASP A 153 15.73 17.96 25.98
N GLY A 154 16.48 16.85 26.01
CA GLY A 154 15.91 15.50 26.08
C GLY A 154 15.55 14.83 24.76
N HIS A 155 15.86 15.44 23.61
CA HIS A 155 15.60 14.86 22.30
C HIS A 155 16.74 13.96 21.81
N TYR A 156 16.37 12.80 21.27
CA TYR A 156 17.25 11.85 20.60
C TYR A 156 16.65 11.48 19.25
N ILE A 157 17.50 11.30 18.23
CA ILE A 157 17.09 10.82 16.90
C ILE A 157 18.22 10.00 16.31
N LYS A 158 17.94 9.23 15.26
CA LYS A 158 19.00 8.57 14.49
C LYS A 158 19.96 9.61 13.92
N LYS A 159 21.25 9.31 13.94
CA LYS A 159 22.30 10.20 13.44
C LYS A 159 22.04 10.70 12.01
N GLU A 160 21.64 9.82 11.11
CA GLU A 160 21.31 10.18 9.72
C GLU A 160 20.14 11.18 9.64
N VAL A 161 19.16 11.09 10.54
CA VAL A 161 18.03 12.03 10.59
C VAL A 161 18.52 13.40 11.06
N LEU A 162 19.41 13.44 12.05
CA LEU A 162 20.00 14.69 12.52
C LEU A 162 20.79 15.39 11.42
N GLU A 163 21.61 14.64 10.68
CA GLU A 163 22.42 15.17 9.57
C GLU A 163 21.51 15.80 8.49
N ASN A 164 20.48 15.10 8.04
CA ASN A 164 19.53 15.63 7.07
C ASN A 164 18.69 16.80 7.62
N PHE A 165 18.33 16.77 8.90
CA PHE A 165 17.60 17.87 9.53
C PHE A 165 18.44 19.15 9.60
N ILE A 166 19.74 19.04 9.83
CA ILE A 166 20.64 20.20 9.85
C ILE A 166 20.67 20.89 8.48
N ASP A 167 20.71 20.12 7.39
CA ASP A 167 20.62 20.67 6.03
C ASP A 167 19.28 21.41 5.81
N LEU A 168 18.16 20.76 6.18
CA LEU A 168 16.83 21.39 6.14
C LEU A 168 16.76 22.66 6.99
N TRP A 169 17.38 22.66 8.17
CA TRP A 169 17.41 23.80 9.09
C TRP A 169 18.18 24.97 8.49
N HIS A 170 19.30 24.71 7.81
CA HIS A 170 20.06 25.73 7.09
C HIS A 170 19.25 26.33 5.95
N ASP A 171 18.65 25.52 5.10
CA ASP A 171 17.79 25.97 4.00
C ASP A 171 16.61 26.79 4.52
N ALA A 172 15.95 26.34 5.59
CA ALA A 172 14.86 27.08 6.23
C ALA A 172 15.33 28.46 6.69
N LYS A 173 16.50 28.54 7.32
CA LYS A 173 17.10 29.79 7.82
C LYS A 173 17.47 30.75 6.70
N GLU A 174 18.01 30.26 5.59
CA GLU A 174 18.28 31.09 4.41
C GLU A 174 17.00 31.70 3.81
N ASN A 175 15.88 30.99 3.93
CA ASN A 175 14.56 31.46 3.53
C ASN A 175 13.84 32.29 4.61
N GLY A 176 14.52 32.63 5.72
CA GLY A 176 13.97 33.47 6.77
C GLY A 176 13.08 32.74 7.79
N PHE A 177 13.04 31.41 7.75
CA PHE A 177 12.32 30.59 8.73
C PHE A 177 13.27 30.10 9.83
N THR A 178 12.77 30.03 11.06
CA THR A 178 13.48 29.35 12.15
C THR A 178 12.61 28.19 12.59
N ILE A 179 13.11 26.97 12.43
CA ILE A 179 12.43 25.73 12.79
C ILE A 179 13.18 25.00 13.89
N ILE A 180 12.44 24.24 14.70
CA ILE A 180 12.97 23.37 15.75
C ILE A 180 12.28 22.01 15.72
N ILE A 181 12.95 20.99 16.23
CA ILE A 181 12.36 19.68 16.53
C ILE A 181 11.55 19.83 17.81
N ASN A 182 10.25 19.54 17.70
CA ASN A 182 9.29 19.53 18.80
C ASN A 182 9.11 18.14 19.42
N SER A 183 9.22 17.10 18.59
CA SER A 183 9.10 15.70 19.02
C SER A 183 10.05 14.84 18.21
N SER A 184 10.55 13.77 18.83
CA SER A 184 11.62 12.93 18.30
C SER A 184 11.45 11.49 18.77
N TYR A 185 12.53 10.72 18.84
CA TYR A 185 12.48 9.36 19.36
C TYR A 185 11.71 9.27 20.67
N ARG A 186 10.76 8.34 20.69
CA ARG A 186 9.97 7.93 21.86
C ARG A 186 10.12 6.43 21.95
N ASP A 187 10.57 5.92 23.10
CA ASP A 187 10.58 4.47 23.31
C ASP A 187 9.15 3.93 23.48
N TYR A 188 9.06 2.60 23.60
CA TYR A 188 7.77 1.93 23.75
C TYR A 188 7.02 2.37 25.01
N GLU A 189 7.71 2.46 26.14
CA GLU A 189 7.10 2.81 27.44
C GLU A 189 6.57 4.25 27.42
N TYR A 190 7.33 5.19 26.86
CA TYR A 190 6.86 6.56 26.66
C TYR A 190 5.59 6.59 25.81
N GLN A 191 5.57 5.86 24.69
CA GLN A 191 4.41 5.83 23.80
C GLN A 191 3.19 5.19 24.48
N GLU A 192 3.39 4.18 25.32
CA GLU A 192 2.33 3.57 26.11
C GLU A 192 1.72 4.56 27.09
N GLN A 193 2.56 5.25 27.88
CA GLN A 193 2.10 6.26 28.83
C GLN A 193 1.35 7.40 28.14
N LEU A 194 1.85 7.85 26.98
CA LEU A 194 1.21 8.89 26.17
C LEU A 194 -0.17 8.44 25.68
N TYR A 195 -0.27 7.25 25.09
CA TYR A 195 -1.52 6.71 24.57
C TYR A 195 -2.55 6.47 25.68
N GLU A 196 -2.14 5.96 26.84
CA GLU A 196 -3.02 5.76 27.99
C GLU A 196 -3.51 7.10 28.58
N ASN A 197 -2.66 8.13 28.59
CA ASN A 197 -3.07 9.48 28.99
C ASN A 197 -4.15 10.04 28.06
N TYR A 198 -3.97 9.96 26.74
CA TYR A 198 -5.00 10.41 25.79
C TYR A 198 -6.26 9.56 25.86
N SER A 199 -6.12 8.24 26.00
CA SER A 199 -7.25 7.32 26.16
C SER A 199 -8.08 7.64 27.41
N ARG A 200 -7.44 8.06 28.49
CA ARG A 200 -8.14 8.47 29.74
C ARG A 200 -8.90 9.78 29.58
N VAL A 201 -8.38 10.72 28.79
CA VAL A 201 -8.98 12.05 28.61
C VAL A 201 -10.08 12.04 27.53
N HIS A 202 -9.82 11.40 26.39
CA HIS A 202 -10.66 11.45 25.19
C HIS A 202 -11.44 10.15 24.94
N GLY A 203 -11.08 9.06 25.63
CA GLY A 203 -11.58 7.72 25.31
C GLY A 203 -10.78 7.06 24.18
N ARG A 204 -10.73 5.73 24.19
CA ARG A 204 -9.88 4.95 23.28
C ARG A 204 -10.21 5.15 21.80
N THR A 205 -11.50 5.21 21.45
CA THR A 205 -11.92 5.40 20.05
C THR A 205 -11.46 6.73 19.49
N GLU A 206 -11.53 7.81 20.27
CA GLU A 206 -11.04 9.13 19.85
C GLU A 206 -9.50 9.16 19.84
N ALA A 207 -8.86 8.63 20.89
CA ALA A 207 -7.40 8.53 20.97
C ALA A 207 -6.80 7.75 19.79
N ASP A 208 -7.45 6.67 19.34
CA ASP A 208 -7.03 5.87 18.18
C ASP A 208 -7.01 6.68 16.85
N THR A 209 -7.64 7.86 16.80
CA THR A 209 -7.60 8.74 15.62
C THR A 209 -6.33 9.58 15.52
N PHE A 210 -5.77 10.03 16.65
CA PHE A 210 -4.66 10.98 16.69
C PHE A 210 -3.42 10.49 17.45
N SER A 211 -3.54 9.45 18.28
CA SER A 211 -2.43 8.84 19.00
C SER A 211 -2.22 7.39 18.56
N ALA A 212 -0.98 7.08 18.16
CA ALA A 212 -0.58 5.70 17.91
C ALA A 212 -0.56 4.88 19.22
N LYS A 213 -1.00 3.62 19.15
CA LYS A 213 -0.74 2.63 20.20
C LYS A 213 0.76 2.35 20.34
N PRO A 214 1.24 1.90 21.50
CA PRO A 214 2.64 1.52 21.65
C PRO A 214 3.02 0.39 20.67
N GLY A 215 4.15 0.56 20.01
CA GLY A 215 4.62 -0.25 18.89
C GLY A 215 4.12 0.20 17.51
N HIS A 216 3.19 1.15 17.42
CA HIS A 216 2.61 1.63 16.15
C HIS A 216 3.01 3.07 15.80
N SER A 217 3.90 3.68 16.56
CA SER A 217 4.39 5.05 16.34
C SER A 217 5.69 5.03 15.55
N GLU A 218 5.77 5.78 14.45
CA GLU A 218 7.03 5.93 13.70
C GLU A 218 8.12 6.60 14.54
N HIS A 219 7.76 7.38 15.56
CA HIS A 219 8.72 7.96 16.50
C HIS A 219 9.54 6.89 17.24
N GLN A 220 9.00 5.67 17.42
CA GLN A 220 9.74 4.54 17.99
C GLN A 220 10.85 3.99 17.09
N THR A 221 10.90 4.39 15.81
CA THR A 221 11.99 4.02 14.90
C THR A 221 13.21 4.93 15.00
N GLY A 222 13.05 6.09 15.64
CA GLY A 222 14.03 7.17 15.63
C GLY A 222 14.20 7.86 14.26
N LEU A 223 13.37 7.52 13.27
CA LEU A 223 13.35 8.11 11.91
C LEU A 223 12.39 9.29 11.78
N ALA A 224 11.39 9.40 12.66
CA ALA A 224 10.38 10.46 12.63
C ALA A 224 10.73 11.60 13.58
N ILE A 225 10.41 12.82 13.14
CA ILE A 225 10.46 14.05 13.93
C ILE A 225 9.22 14.89 13.64
N ASP A 226 8.73 15.58 14.67
CA ASP A 226 7.74 16.64 14.49
C ASP A 226 8.47 17.98 14.54
N VAL A 227 8.25 18.83 13.56
CA VAL A 227 8.96 20.12 13.40
C VAL A 227 7.98 21.27 13.61
N ALA A 228 8.40 22.28 14.34
CA ALA A 228 7.62 23.49 14.62
C ALA A 228 8.41 24.75 14.27
N ALA A 229 7.69 25.84 14.00
CA ALA A 229 8.31 27.16 13.92
C ALA A 229 8.77 27.59 15.31
N TYR A 230 9.93 28.23 15.40
CA TYR A 230 10.42 28.73 16.68
C TYR A 230 9.45 29.78 17.26
N GLY A 231 8.99 29.54 18.49
CA GLY A 231 8.05 30.41 19.19
C GLY A 231 6.57 30.21 18.84
N SER A 232 6.21 29.21 18.02
CA SER A 232 4.81 28.81 17.87
C SER A 232 4.31 28.13 19.15
N ASN A 233 3.04 28.30 19.47
CA ASN A 233 2.37 27.49 20.49
C ASN A 233 1.99 26.14 19.86
N ILE A 234 2.36 25.03 20.50
CA ILE A 234 2.36 23.69 19.87
C ILE A 234 1.23 22.81 20.42
N ASP A 235 0.31 23.41 21.18
CA ASP A 235 -0.86 22.74 21.76
C ASP A 235 -2.01 22.52 20.77
N ASP A 236 -1.93 23.07 19.55
CA ASP A 236 -2.94 22.92 18.50
C ASP A 236 -2.52 21.82 17.50
N PHE A 237 -2.86 20.56 17.81
CA PHE A 237 -2.89 19.44 16.85
C PHE A 237 -4.34 18.95 16.67
#